data_AF-A0A932QCS1-F1
#
_entry.id   AF-A0A932QCS1-F1
#
_cell.length_a   1.000
_cell.length_b   1.000
_cell.length_c   1.000
_cell.angle_alpha   90.00
_cell.angle_beta   90.00
_cell.angle_gamma   90.00
#
_symmetry.space_group_name_H-M   'P 1'
#
loop_
_entity.id
_entity.type
_entity.pdbx_description
1 polymer ?
#
loop_
_entity_poly.entity_id
_entity_poly.type
_entity_poly.pdbx_seq_one_letter_code
_entity_poly.pdbx_strand_id
1 'polypeptide(L)'
;MQHETMDMHEVTGDLAGHVGPGIGFMVWAVVWMLALRRDAGPSSPVPLESQRYMPATKMVFAVVAVLLHIPPATWSAMSKAMAWQHMTMFVGYGLTGFVDLLARRGRVGPQATHAALLTAIVVNAVLFVGHGNLAGLEATSHRLLLCLLAATAASVALELLRPSSLARWLRAGTMFATGLWFATIGWVLYLSGWELDDPTREMTLYTLWGLTVFVAAGVTLAARARSARPAA
;
A
#
# COMPACT_ATOMS: atom_id res chain seq x y z
N MET A 1 17.12 -40.79 -2.77
CA MET A 1 16.11 -39.87 -2.20
C MET A 1 16.89 -38.86 -1.38
N GLN A 2 17.50 -37.88 -2.07
CA GLN A 2 18.21 -36.79 -1.41
C GLN A 2 17.14 -35.84 -0.87
N HIS A 3 17.12 -35.65 0.45
CA HIS A 3 16.42 -34.52 1.04
C HIS A 3 17.12 -33.27 0.51
N GLU A 4 16.53 -32.61 -0.49
CA GLU A 4 16.79 -31.20 -0.72
C GLU A 4 16.43 -30.50 0.59
N THR A 5 17.45 -30.10 1.35
CA THR A 5 17.32 -29.04 2.33
C THR A 5 16.92 -27.81 1.53
N MET A 6 15.61 -27.58 1.41
CA MET A 6 15.07 -26.33 0.90
C MET A 6 15.72 -25.23 1.74
N ASP A 7 16.53 -24.39 1.09
CA ASP A 7 17.24 -23.32 1.75
C ASP A 7 16.18 -22.35 2.29
N MET A 8 15.85 -22.48 3.58
CA MET A 8 14.79 -21.71 4.24
C MET A 8 15.19 -20.24 4.45
N HIS A 9 16.35 -19.83 3.94
CA HIS A 9 17.07 -18.61 4.29
C HIS A 9 17.14 -17.57 3.17
N GLU A 10 16.52 -17.82 2.01
CA GLU A 10 16.46 -16.84 0.92
C GLU A 10 15.24 -15.93 1.09
N VAL A 11 15.45 -14.60 1.00
CA VAL A 11 14.34 -13.63 0.97
C VAL A 11 13.43 -13.97 -0.20
N THR A 12 12.13 -14.06 0.03
CA THR A 12 11.21 -14.33 -1.07
C THR A 12 10.83 -13.04 -1.81
N GLY A 13 10.86 -13.09 -3.14
CA GLY A 13 10.55 -11.96 -4.01
C GLY A 13 11.77 -11.14 -4.42
N ASP A 14 11.56 -9.86 -4.72
CA ASP A 14 12.63 -8.94 -5.11
C ASP A 14 12.43 -7.52 -4.53
N LEU A 15 13.48 -6.70 -4.62
CA LEU A 15 13.46 -5.31 -4.16
C LEU A 15 12.40 -4.47 -4.86
N ALA A 16 12.14 -4.72 -6.16
CA ALA A 16 11.16 -3.94 -6.93
C ALA A 16 9.72 -4.24 -6.48
N GLY A 17 9.42 -5.48 -6.12
CA GLY A 17 8.14 -5.91 -5.53
C GLY A 17 7.90 -5.36 -4.14
N HIS A 18 8.94 -4.90 -3.43
CA HIS A 18 8.81 -4.20 -2.16
C HIS A 18 8.72 -2.68 -2.36
N VAL A 19 9.66 -2.08 -3.10
CA VAL A 19 9.75 -0.61 -3.23
C VAL A 19 8.71 -0.05 -4.21
N GLY A 20 8.39 -0.77 -5.28
CA GLY A 20 7.45 -0.35 -6.32
C GLY A 20 6.04 -0.04 -5.79
N PRO A 21 5.34 -0.98 -5.11
CA PRO A 21 4.08 -0.69 -4.44
C PRO A 21 4.19 0.45 -3.42
N GLY A 22 5.31 0.49 -2.70
CA GLY A 22 5.59 1.56 -1.73
C GLY A 22 5.52 2.95 -2.35
N ILE A 23 6.25 3.16 -3.45
CA ILE A 23 6.25 4.41 -4.21
C ILE A 23 4.84 4.75 -4.72
N GLY A 24 4.13 3.78 -5.29
CA GLY A 24 2.77 3.97 -5.79
C GLY A 24 1.82 4.50 -4.71
N PHE A 25 1.81 3.86 -3.54
CA PHE A 25 0.97 4.25 -2.41
C PHE A 25 1.34 5.63 -1.84
N MET A 26 2.63 5.93 -1.70
CA MET A 26 3.08 7.25 -1.26
C MET A 26 2.68 8.36 -2.23
N VAL A 27 2.84 8.14 -3.54
CA VAL A 27 2.46 9.11 -4.57
C VAL A 27 0.95 9.37 -4.53
N TRP A 28 0.13 8.31 -4.51
CA TRP A 28 -1.33 8.47 -4.44
C TRP A 28 -1.76 9.20 -3.16
N ALA A 29 -1.15 8.84 -2.03
CA ALA A 29 -1.43 9.49 -0.75
C ALA A 29 -1.07 10.98 -0.77
N VAL A 30 0.10 11.35 -1.28
CA VAL A 30 0.50 12.76 -1.41
C VAL A 30 -0.45 13.52 -2.34
N VAL A 31 -0.83 12.94 -3.48
CA VAL A 31 -1.79 13.57 -4.39
C VAL A 31 -3.16 13.76 -3.72
N TRP A 32 -3.63 12.79 -2.93
CA TRP A 32 -4.85 12.94 -2.12
C TRP A 32 -4.71 14.03 -1.05
N MET A 33 -3.60 14.08 -0.32
CA MET A 33 -3.36 15.14 0.68
C MET A 33 -3.35 16.52 0.01
N LEU A 34 -2.71 16.68 -1.14
CA LEU A 34 -2.69 17.94 -1.89
C LEU A 34 -4.09 18.34 -2.37
N ALA A 35 -4.90 17.37 -2.82
CA ALA A 35 -6.29 17.63 -3.19
C ALA A 35 -7.14 18.04 -1.96
N LEU A 36 -6.99 17.36 -0.83
CA LEU A 36 -7.66 17.71 0.43
C LEU A 36 -7.30 19.11 0.94
N ARG A 37 -6.08 19.58 0.66
CA ARG A 37 -5.67 20.95 0.98
C ARG A 37 -6.38 22.00 0.13
N ARG A 38 -6.70 21.65 -1.13
CA ARG A 38 -7.41 22.54 -2.07
C ARG A 38 -8.93 22.52 -1.81
N ASP A 39 -9.46 21.36 -1.46
CA ASP A 39 -10.87 21.12 -1.15
C ASP A 39 -11.15 21.27 0.36
N ALA A 40 -10.81 22.43 0.95
CA ALA A 40 -10.88 22.68 2.39
C ALA A 40 -12.31 22.68 3.01
N GLY A 41 -13.33 22.24 2.27
CA GLY A 41 -14.69 22.06 2.78
C GLY A 41 -14.84 20.75 3.58
N PRO A 42 -15.39 20.76 4.81
CA PRO A 42 -15.57 19.56 5.64
C PRO A 42 -16.46 18.47 5.01
N SER A 43 -17.20 18.83 3.97
CA SER A 43 -18.24 18.03 3.31
C SER A 43 -18.13 18.02 1.77
N SER A 44 -16.95 18.28 1.17
CA SER A 44 -16.79 18.17 -0.30
C SER A 44 -17.25 16.77 -0.76
N PRO A 45 -18.33 16.67 -1.56
CA PRO A 45 -18.90 15.39 -1.99
C PRO A 45 -18.06 14.72 -3.08
N VAL A 46 -17.01 15.40 -3.54
CA VAL A 46 -16.14 14.97 -4.63
C VAL A 46 -15.17 13.89 -4.12
N PRO A 47 -15.25 12.64 -4.61
CA PRO A 47 -14.32 11.58 -4.23
C PRO A 47 -12.90 11.96 -4.56
N LEU A 48 -11.92 11.61 -3.72
CA LEU A 48 -10.50 11.93 -3.99
C LEU A 48 -9.96 11.27 -5.26
N GLU A 49 -10.64 10.23 -5.70
CA GLU A 49 -10.37 9.43 -6.88
C GLU A 49 -10.92 10.06 -8.17
N SER A 50 -11.82 11.03 -8.05
CA SER A 50 -12.37 11.75 -9.19
C SER A 50 -11.37 12.74 -9.82
N GLN A 51 -10.18 12.88 -9.23
CA GLN A 51 -9.09 13.66 -9.77
C GLN A 51 -8.73 13.23 -11.20
N ARG A 52 -8.46 14.21 -12.08
CA ARG A 52 -8.37 13.99 -13.54
C ARG A 52 -7.41 12.86 -13.96
N TYR A 53 -6.29 12.73 -13.26
CA TYR A 53 -5.22 11.81 -13.64
C TYR A 53 -5.16 10.53 -12.78
N MET A 54 -5.79 10.52 -11.60
CA MET A 54 -5.70 9.42 -10.63
C MET A 54 -6.15 8.05 -11.20
N PRO A 55 -7.27 7.96 -11.95
CA PRO A 55 -7.66 6.70 -12.58
C PRO A 55 -6.58 6.14 -13.50
N ALA A 56 -6.03 7.01 -14.37
CA ALA A 56 -5.03 6.64 -15.36
C ALA A 56 -3.72 6.23 -14.69
N THR A 57 -3.28 6.95 -13.66
CA THR A 57 -2.04 6.62 -12.93
C THR A 57 -2.13 5.25 -12.26
N LYS A 58 -3.28 4.89 -11.68
CA LYS A 58 -3.50 3.56 -11.08
C LYS A 58 -3.46 2.44 -12.12
N MET A 59 -4.14 2.64 -13.26
CA MET A 59 -4.17 1.64 -14.34
C MET A 59 -2.78 1.47 -14.99
N VAL A 60 -2.08 2.57 -15.29
CA VAL A 60 -0.72 2.52 -15.85
C VAL A 60 0.25 1.88 -14.86
N PHE A 61 0.20 2.27 -13.59
CA PHE A 61 1.00 1.65 -12.53
C PHE A 61 0.77 0.14 -12.48
N ALA A 62 -0.49 -0.31 -12.49
CA ALA A 62 -0.83 -1.73 -12.47
C ALA A 62 -0.26 -2.48 -13.67
N VAL A 63 -0.41 -1.94 -14.89
CA VAL A 63 0.15 -2.55 -16.11
C VAL A 63 1.66 -2.66 -16.03
N VAL A 64 2.35 -1.55 -15.70
CA VAL A 64 3.82 -1.55 -15.58
C VAL A 64 4.28 -2.52 -14.50
N ALA A 65 3.63 -2.52 -13.33
CA ALA A 65 3.98 -3.41 -12.24
C ALA A 65 3.78 -4.89 -12.61
N VAL A 66 2.67 -5.23 -13.27
CA VAL A 66 2.43 -6.59 -13.78
C VAL A 66 3.52 -7.02 -14.76
N LEU A 67 3.90 -6.16 -15.72
CA LEU A 67 4.93 -6.46 -16.70
C LEU A 67 6.30 -6.69 -16.06
N LEU A 68 6.62 -5.93 -15.01
CA LEU A 68 7.88 -6.07 -14.27
C LEU A 68 7.93 -7.34 -13.40
N HIS A 69 6.80 -7.97 -13.11
CA HIS A 69 6.70 -9.16 -12.25
C HIS A 69 6.34 -10.43 -13.01
N ILE A 70 6.46 -10.45 -14.34
CA ILE A 70 6.30 -11.68 -15.12
C ILE A 70 7.49 -12.59 -14.79
N PRO A 71 7.27 -13.74 -14.12
CA PRO A 71 8.38 -14.56 -13.67
C PRO A 71 9.03 -15.29 -14.86
N PRO A 72 10.35 -15.18 -15.08
CA PRO A 72 11.03 -15.97 -16.09
C PRO A 72 11.02 -17.46 -15.73
N ALA A 73 11.25 -18.31 -16.73
CA ALA A 73 11.25 -19.77 -16.56
C ALA A 73 12.25 -20.26 -15.50
N THR A 74 13.34 -19.50 -15.28
CA THR A 74 14.44 -19.80 -14.35
C THR A 74 14.10 -19.60 -12.88
N TRP A 75 13.00 -18.93 -12.53
CA TRP A 75 12.62 -18.72 -11.13
C TRP A 75 12.17 -20.02 -10.44
N SER A 76 12.41 -20.10 -9.13
CA SER A 76 11.91 -21.18 -8.28
C SER A 76 10.38 -21.19 -8.26
N ALA A 77 9.78 -22.33 -7.87
CA ALA A 77 8.32 -22.44 -7.74
C ALA A 77 7.76 -21.43 -6.72
N MET A 78 8.47 -21.22 -5.61
CA MET A 78 8.10 -20.24 -4.59
C MET A 78 8.14 -18.81 -5.15
N SER A 79 9.24 -18.41 -5.77
CA SER A 79 9.38 -17.06 -6.34
C SER A 79 8.33 -16.79 -7.42
N LYS A 80 7.98 -17.81 -8.24
CA LYS A 80 6.87 -17.72 -9.21
C LYS A 80 5.53 -17.49 -8.50
N ALA A 81 5.22 -18.26 -7.47
CA ALA A 81 4.00 -18.08 -6.68
C ALA A 81 3.92 -16.67 -6.08
N MET A 82 5.05 -16.15 -5.58
CA MET A 82 5.13 -14.78 -5.06
C MET A 82 4.88 -13.73 -6.13
N ALA A 83 5.47 -13.89 -7.32
CA ALA A 83 5.23 -13.02 -8.47
C ALA A 83 3.74 -12.96 -8.82
N TRP A 84 3.06 -14.11 -8.87
CA TRP A 84 1.63 -14.19 -9.16
C TRP A 84 0.77 -13.50 -8.09
N GLN A 85 1.15 -13.62 -6.81
CA GLN A 85 0.49 -12.88 -5.74
C GLN A 85 0.66 -11.37 -5.95
N HIS A 86 1.89 -10.87 -6.17
CA HIS A 86 2.14 -9.44 -6.46
C HIS A 86 1.35 -8.94 -7.67
N MET A 87 1.35 -9.69 -8.78
CA MET A 87 0.56 -9.36 -9.97
C MET A 87 -0.93 -9.23 -9.65
N THR A 88 -1.48 -10.14 -8.84
CA THR A 88 -2.89 -10.08 -8.41
C THR A 88 -3.18 -8.83 -7.58
N MET A 89 -2.26 -8.47 -6.66
CA MET A 89 -2.36 -7.24 -5.89
C MET A 89 -2.37 -5.99 -6.80
N PHE A 90 -1.45 -5.92 -7.77
CA PHE A 90 -1.37 -4.81 -8.73
C PHE A 90 -2.63 -4.71 -9.59
N VAL A 91 -3.14 -5.83 -10.10
CA VAL A 91 -4.41 -5.88 -10.85
C VAL A 91 -5.55 -5.36 -10.00
N GLY A 92 -5.64 -5.77 -8.72
CA GLY A 92 -6.64 -5.28 -7.78
C GLY A 92 -6.65 -3.75 -7.69
N TYR A 93 -5.50 -3.12 -7.45
CA TYR A 93 -5.39 -1.65 -7.42
C TYR A 93 -5.65 -1.01 -8.79
N GLY A 94 -5.23 -1.63 -9.89
CA GLY A 94 -5.52 -1.18 -11.26
C GLY A 94 -7.03 -1.13 -11.57
N LEU A 95 -7.77 -2.14 -11.13
CA LEU A 95 -9.23 -2.20 -11.26
C LEU A 95 -9.91 -1.08 -10.48
N THR A 96 -9.36 -0.63 -9.34
CA THR A 96 -9.88 0.57 -8.66
C THR A 96 -9.78 1.80 -9.56
N GLY A 97 -8.69 1.94 -10.31
CA GLY A 97 -8.53 3.01 -11.30
C GLY A 97 -9.58 2.94 -12.42
N PHE A 98 -9.96 1.74 -12.86
CA PHE A 98 -11.06 1.57 -13.81
C PHE A 98 -12.41 2.01 -13.24
N VAL A 99 -12.73 1.62 -12.00
CA VAL A 99 -13.96 2.05 -11.32
C VAL A 99 -13.97 3.57 -11.12
N ASP A 100 -12.83 4.17 -10.77
CA ASP A 100 -12.69 5.62 -10.65
C ASP A 100 -12.98 6.35 -11.96
N LEU A 101 -12.54 5.78 -13.10
CA LEU A 101 -12.85 6.33 -14.43
C LEU A 101 -14.35 6.24 -14.74
N LEU A 102 -15.01 5.13 -14.40
CA LEU A 102 -16.45 4.98 -14.56
C LEU A 102 -17.22 5.98 -13.70
N ALA A 103 -16.80 6.17 -12.44
CA ALA A 103 -17.41 7.12 -11.53
C ALA A 103 -17.31 8.55 -12.08
N ARG A 104 -16.15 8.94 -12.61
CA ARG A 104 -15.95 10.24 -13.27
C ARG A 104 -16.80 10.45 -14.52
N ARG A 105 -17.15 9.38 -15.23
CA ARG A 105 -18.05 9.42 -16.39
C ARG A 105 -19.52 9.34 -16.01
N GLY A 106 -19.85 9.37 -14.71
CA GLY A 106 -21.22 9.24 -14.21
C GLY A 106 -21.84 7.86 -14.44
N ARG A 107 -21.03 6.84 -14.75
CA ARG A 107 -21.51 5.47 -15.03
C ARG A 107 -21.76 4.67 -13.74
N VAL A 108 -21.10 5.03 -12.64
CA VAL A 108 -21.28 4.45 -11.31
C VAL A 108 -21.24 5.56 -10.26
N GLY A 109 -21.80 5.31 -9.07
CA GLY A 109 -21.81 6.28 -7.98
C GLY A 109 -20.47 6.39 -7.22
N PRO A 110 -20.25 7.48 -6.46
CA PRO A 110 -19.08 7.68 -5.59
C PRO A 110 -18.75 6.53 -4.63
N GLN A 111 -19.77 5.82 -4.16
CA GLN A 111 -19.62 4.67 -3.26
C GLN A 111 -18.90 3.50 -3.92
N ALA A 112 -19.06 3.32 -5.25
CA ALA A 112 -18.43 2.23 -5.99
C ALA A 112 -16.89 2.33 -5.94
N THR A 113 -16.35 3.55 -5.98
CA THR A 113 -14.92 3.81 -5.85
C THR A 113 -14.37 3.40 -4.47
N HIS A 114 -15.08 3.76 -3.40
CA HIS A 114 -14.69 3.39 -2.04
C HIS A 114 -14.75 1.88 -1.85
N ALA A 115 -15.82 1.25 -2.35
CA ALA A 115 -15.97 -0.19 -2.32
C ALA A 115 -14.85 -0.90 -3.11
N ALA A 116 -14.52 -0.42 -4.31
CA ALA A 116 -13.44 -0.99 -5.11
C ALA A 116 -12.08 -0.87 -4.40
N LEU A 117 -11.77 0.30 -3.82
CA LEU A 117 -10.54 0.50 -3.05
C LEU A 117 -10.50 -0.41 -1.80
N LEU A 118 -11.60 -0.48 -1.06
CA LEU A 118 -11.70 -1.35 0.12
C LEU A 118 -11.52 -2.82 -0.26
N THR A 119 -12.17 -3.28 -1.33
CA THR A 119 -12.01 -4.64 -1.86
C THR A 119 -10.57 -4.92 -2.25
N ALA A 120 -9.90 -4.01 -2.96
CA ALA A 120 -8.50 -4.18 -3.34
C ALA A 120 -7.60 -4.32 -2.10
N ILE A 121 -7.79 -3.49 -1.07
CA ILE A 121 -7.00 -3.55 0.17
C ILE A 121 -7.29 -4.85 0.94
N VAL A 122 -8.55 -5.28 1.04
CA VAL A 122 -8.93 -6.51 1.75
C VAL A 122 -8.36 -7.74 1.05
N VAL A 123 -8.48 -7.83 -0.28
CA VAL A 123 -7.87 -8.92 -1.05
C VAL A 123 -6.36 -8.93 -0.86
N ASN A 124 -5.72 -7.76 -0.89
CA ASN A 124 -4.29 -7.63 -0.65
C ASN A 124 -3.91 -8.13 0.76
N ALA A 125 -4.66 -7.75 1.80
CA ALA A 125 -4.44 -8.23 3.16
C ALA A 125 -4.61 -9.75 3.27
N VAL A 126 -5.60 -10.35 2.60
CA VAL A 126 -5.76 -11.81 2.56
C VAL A 126 -4.57 -12.49 1.89
N LEU A 127 -4.09 -11.96 0.76
CA LEU A 127 -2.90 -12.50 0.09
C LEU A 127 -1.67 -12.44 1.01
N PHE A 128 -1.50 -11.35 1.77
CA PHE A 128 -0.40 -11.19 2.72
C PHE A 128 -0.40 -12.18 3.90
N VAL A 129 -1.50 -12.88 4.18
CA VAL A 129 -1.52 -13.97 5.18
C VAL A 129 -0.66 -15.15 4.74
N GLY A 130 -0.61 -15.43 3.44
CA GLY A 130 0.18 -16.50 2.84
C GLY A 130 1.33 -15.99 1.96
N HIS A 131 1.82 -14.79 2.24
CA HIS A 131 2.84 -14.14 1.42
C HIS A 131 4.21 -14.26 2.05
N GLY A 132 5.14 -14.81 1.28
CA GLY A 132 6.55 -14.92 1.60
C GLY A 132 6.89 -15.90 2.71
N ASN A 133 8.07 -15.73 3.30
CA ASN A 133 8.54 -16.61 4.37
C ASN A 133 7.66 -16.47 5.63
N LEU A 134 7.44 -17.58 6.33
CA LEU A 134 6.60 -17.66 7.51
C LEU A 134 7.37 -17.46 8.82
N ALA A 135 8.69 -17.31 8.75
CA ALA A 135 9.59 -17.08 9.87
C ALA A 135 10.48 -15.83 9.70
N GLY A 136 11.13 -15.43 10.79
CA GLY A 136 12.14 -14.38 10.83
C GLY A 136 11.63 -12.97 10.50
N LEU A 137 12.58 -12.12 10.10
CA LEU A 137 12.34 -10.71 9.78
C LEU A 137 11.31 -10.51 8.67
N GLU A 138 11.37 -11.34 7.63
CA GLU A 138 10.44 -11.24 6.50
C GLU A 138 8.99 -11.45 6.97
N ALA A 139 8.73 -12.52 7.73
CA ALA A 139 7.39 -12.80 8.25
C ALA A 139 6.88 -11.68 9.16
N THR A 140 7.72 -11.20 10.07
CA THR A 140 7.35 -10.11 10.98
C THR A 140 7.12 -8.81 10.24
N SER A 141 7.89 -8.51 9.20
CA SER A 141 7.68 -7.34 8.36
C SER A 141 6.33 -7.36 7.63
N HIS A 142 5.90 -8.53 7.16
CA HIS A 142 4.60 -8.74 6.50
C HIS A 142 3.42 -8.68 7.49
N ARG A 143 3.57 -9.23 8.70
CA ARG A 143 2.56 -9.07 9.77
C ARG A 143 2.36 -7.61 10.15
N LEU A 144 3.44 -6.84 10.23
CA LEU A 144 3.38 -5.40 10.50
C LEU A 144 2.77 -4.61 9.33
N LEU A 145 2.98 -5.07 8.09
CA LEU A 145 2.29 -4.53 6.91
C LEU A 145 0.78 -4.81 6.95
N LEU A 146 0.35 -6.01 7.38
CA LEU A 146 -1.06 -6.35 7.55
C LEU A 146 -1.77 -5.37 8.50
N CYS A 147 -1.11 -4.93 9.58
CA CYS A 147 -1.64 -3.91 10.49
C CYS A 147 -1.90 -2.57 9.77
N LEU A 148 -0.99 -2.15 8.89
CA LEU A 148 -1.14 -0.90 8.12
C LEU A 148 -2.21 -1.03 7.04
N LEU A 149 -2.31 -2.18 6.37
CA LEU A 149 -3.38 -2.46 5.41
C LEU A 149 -4.75 -2.48 6.11
N ALA A 150 -4.84 -3.10 7.30
CA ALA A 150 -6.06 -3.09 8.11
C ALA A 150 -6.45 -1.68 8.55
N ALA A 151 -5.49 -0.86 9.00
CA ALA A 151 -5.73 0.54 9.34
C ALA A 151 -6.21 1.37 8.11
N THR A 152 -5.63 1.11 6.94
CA THR A 152 -6.05 1.75 5.69
C THR A 152 -7.45 1.32 5.29
N ALA A 153 -7.76 0.01 5.34
CA ALA A 153 -9.10 -0.52 5.08
C ALA A 153 -10.14 0.07 6.05
N ALA A 154 -9.83 0.13 7.34
CA ALA A 154 -10.69 0.73 8.35
C ALA A 154 -10.95 2.22 8.06
N SER A 155 -9.92 2.96 7.62
CA SER A 155 -10.07 4.37 7.24
C SER A 155 -10.95 4.56 6.00
N VAL A 156 -10.81 3.70 4.98
CA VAL A 156 -11.70 3.70 3.80
C VAL A 156 -13.14 3.34 4.19
N ALA A 157 -13.33 2.33 5.02
CA ALA A 157 -14.66 1.92 5.50
C ALA A 157 -15.30 3.04 6.35
N LEU A 158 -14.53 3.70 7.21
CA LEU A 158 -14.98 4.87 7.96
C LEU A 158 -15.42 6.01 7.02
N GLU A 159 -14.65 6.30 5.97
CA GLU A 159 -14.99 7.31 4.96
C GLU A 159 -16.28 6.93 4.20
N LEU A 160 -16.47 5.65 3.88
CA LEU A 160 -17.68 5.15 3.22
C LEU A 160 -18.92 5.24 4.11
N LEU A 161 -18.81 4.86 5.38
CA LEU A 161 -19.94 4.81 6.32
C LEU A 161 -20.27 6.17 6.93
N ARG A 162 -19.25 6.99 7.19
CA ARG A 162 -19.37 8.33 7.80
C ARG A 162 -18.40 9.32 7.14
N PRO A 163 -18.75 9.82 5.94
CA PRO A 163 -17.93 10.77 5.21
C PRO A 163 -17.60 12.00 6.06
N SER A 164 -16.31 12.24 6.27
CA SER A 164 -15.82 13.41 7.01
C SER A 164 -14.42 13.77 6.55
N SER A 165 -14.03 15.05 6.69
CA SER A 165 -12.66 15.49 6.40
C SER A 165 -11.62 14.63 7.15
N LEU A 166 -11.86 14.31 8.43
CA LEU A 166 -10.96 13.48 9.22
C LEU A 166 -10.77 12.08 8.61
N ALA A 167 -11.86 11.40 8.20
CA ALA A 167 -11.77 10.07 7.60
C ALA A 167 -10.93 10.09 6.31
N ARG A 168 -11.09 11.12 5.48
CA ARG A 168 -10.30 11.30 4.25
C ARG A 168 -8.81 11.48 4.54
N TRP A 169 -8.48 12.29 5.56
CA TRP A 169 -7.09 12.50 6.00
C TRP A 169 -6.49 11.23 6.62
N LEU A 170 -7.27 10.48 7.41
CA LEU A 170 -6.84 9.19 7.96
C LEU A 170 -6.53 8.19 6.86
N ARG A 171 -7.39 8.08 5.85
CA ARG A 171 -7.14 7.21 4.69
C ARG A 171 -5.87 7.60 3.93
N ALA A 172 -5.69 8.89 3.66
CA ALA A 172 -4.48 9.37 2.99
C ALA A 172 -3.21 9.08 3.84
N GLY A 173 -3.27 9.33 5.15
CA GLY A 173 -2.14 9.11 6.05
C GLY A 173 -1.78 7.64 6.24
N THR A 174 -2.77 6.77 6.39
CA THR A 174 -2.56 5.32 6.52
C THR A 174 -2.07 4.68 5.22
N MET A 175 -2.54 5.15 4.05
CA MET A 175 -1.98 4.75 2.76
C MET A 175 -0.53 5.22 2.62
N PHE A 176 -0.21 6.45 3.04
CA PHE A 176 1.18 6.94 3.05
C PHE A 176 2.07 6.09 3.95
N ALA A 177 1.60 5.76 5.17
CA ALA A 177 2.33 4.88 6.10
C ALA A 177 2.57 3.49 5.51
N THR A 178 1.56 2.91 4.84
CA THR A 178 1.67 1.64 4.13
C THR A 178 2.76 1.71 3.07
N GLY A 179 2.77 2.76 2.25
CA GLY A 179 3.77 2.96 1.21
C GLY A 179 5.19 3.18 1.75
N LEU A 180 5.31 3.97 2.82
CA LEU A 180 6.58 4.20 3.50
C LEU A 180 7.12 2.91 4.11
N TRP A 181 6.25 2.08 4.70
CA TRP A 181 6.66 0.78 5.24
C TRP A 181 7.22 -0.14 4.16
N PHE A 182 6.56 -0.24 3.00
CA PHE A 182 7.07 -0.97 1.84
C PHE A 182 8.50 -0.55 1.44
N ALA A 183 8.78 0.76 1.41
CA ALA A 183 10.12 1.26 1.14
C ALA A 183 11.12 0.88 2.25
N THR A 184 10.71 1.01 3.52
CA THR A 184 11.53 0.63 4.68
C THR A 184 11.89 -0.85 4.66
N ILE A 185 10.91 -1.75 4.43
CA ILE A 185 11.17 -3.20 4.40
C ILE A 185 11.97 -3.61 3.17
N GLY A 186 11.77 -2.95 2.02
CA GLY A 186 12.61 -3.16 0.84
C GLY A 186 14.07 -2.82 1.13
N TRP A 187 14.33 -1.75 1.88
CA TRP A 187 15.69 -1.46 2.35
C TRP A 187 16.20 -2.50 3.36
N VAL A 188 15.38 -2.87 4.36
CA VAL A 188 15.79 -3.85 5.38
C VAL A 188 16.15 -5.19 4.73
N LEU A 189 15.28 -5.76 3.91
CA LEU A 189 15.46 -7.11 3.39
C LEU A 189 16.56 -7.23 2.33
N TYR A 190 16.83 -6.17 1.57
CA TYR A 190 17.72 -6.27 0.40
C TYR A 190 18.98 -5.41 0.46
N LEU A 191 19.03 -4.37 1.30
CA LEU A 191 20.11 -3.37 1.27
C LEU A 191 20.80 -3.15 2.62
N SER A 192 20.16 -3.52 3.73
CA SER A 192 20.68 -3.22 5.07
C SER A 192 21.84 -4.13 5.51
N GLY A 193 21.99 -5.29 4.87
CA GLY A 193 22.93 -6.34 5.29
C GLY A 193 22.55 -7.00 6.63
N TRP A 194 21.31 -6.86 7.08
CA TRP A 194 20.85 -7.47 8.32
C TRP A 194 20.72 -8.99 8.19
N GLU A 195 21.09 -9.70 9.25
CA GLU A 195 20.79 -11.11 9.40
C GLU A 195 19.28 -11.28 9.65
N LEU A 196 18.63 -12.08 8.79
CA LEU A 196 17.16 -12.21 8.75
C LEU A 196 16.57 -13.05 9.88
N ASP A 197 17.44 -13.80 10.57
CA ASP A 197 17.08 -14.68 11.68
C ASP A 197 17.55 -14.12 13.04
N ASP A 198 18.10 -12.90 13.08
CA ASP A 198 18.55 -12.27 14.32
C ASP A 198 17.35 -11.69 15.11
N PRO A 199 17.03 -12.23 16.31
CA PRO A 199 15.89 -11.76 17.11
C PRO A 199 16.04 -10.29 17.53
N THR A 200 17.26 -9.78 17.64
CA THR A 200 17.52 -8.36 17.93
C THR A 200 17.09 -7.47 16.77
N ARG A 201 17.33 -7.91 15.52
CA ARG A 201 16.89 -7.21 14.31
C ARG A 201 15.38 -7.29 14.16
N GLU A 202 14.78 -8.42 14.54
CA GLU A 202 13.33 -8.56 14.56
C GLU A 202 12.67 -7.60 15.56
N MET A 203 13.21 -7.48 16.77
CA MET A 203 12.76 -6.44 17.72
C MET A 203 12.95 -5.02 17.16
N THR A 204 14.04 -4.78 16.44
CA THR A 204 14.31 -3.48 15.81
C THR A 204 13.27 -3.13 14.73
N LEU A 205 12.69 -4.11 14.02
CA LEU A 205 11.62 -3.87 13.06
C LEU A 205 10.38 -3.21 13.70
N TYR A 206 10.01 -3.59 14.93
CA TYR A 206 8.89 -2.95 15.64
C TYR A 206 9.18 -1.47 15.92
N THR A 207 10.42 -1.13 16.25
CA THR A 207 10.85 0.27 16.41
C THR A 207 10.77 1.02 15.09
N LEU A 208 11.27 0.44 13.99
CA LEU A 208 11.17 1.04 12.65
C LEU A 208 9.72 1.21 12.20
N TRP A 209 8.85 0.26 12.54
CA TRP A 209 7.43 0.36 12.24
C TRP A 209 6.76 1.50 13.01
N GLY A 210 7.05 1.62 14.32
CA GLY A 210 6.58 2.75 15.13
C GLY A 210 7.04 4.10 14.56
N LEU A 211 8.32 4.20 14.18
CA LEU A 211 8.86 5.40 13.53
C LEU A 211 8.16 5.70 12.20
N THR A 212 7.91 4.68 11.38
CA THR A 212 7.17 4.81 10.11
C THR A 212 5.78 5.41 10.35
N VAL A 213 5.06 4.90 11.35
CA VAL A 213 3.73 5.42 11.74
C VAL A 213 3.82 6.87 12.22
N PHE A 214 4.79 7.20 13.08
CA PHE A 214 4.95 8.56 13.58
C PHE A 214 5.32 9.56 12.47
N VAL A 215 6.21 9.19 11.56
CA VAL A 215 6.56 10.02 10.39
C VAL A 215 5.34 10.25 9.51
N ALA A 216 4.60 9.18 9.17
CA ALA A 216 3.40 9.30 8.35
C ALA A 216 2.32 10.16 9.03
N ALA A 217 2.11 9.99 10.33
CA ALA A 217 1.20 10.81 11.12
C ALA A 217 1.64 12.28 11.13
N GLY A 218 2.92 12.56 11.38
CA GLY A 218 3.49 13.91 11.36
C GLY A 218 3.31 14.60 10.01
N VAL A 219 3.63 13.91 8.90
CA VAL A 219 3.42 14.42 7.53
C VAL A 219 1.94 14.73 7.27
N THR A 220 1.05 13.82 7.65
CA THR A 220 -0.40 13.98 7.46
C THR A 220 -0.97 15.14 8.28
N LEU A 221 -0.58 15.25 9.56
CA LEU A 221 -1.01 16.32 10.45
C LEU A 221 -0.46 17.68 9.99
N ALA A 222 0.80 17.74 9.56
CA ALA A 222 1.39 18.96 9.02
C ALA A 222 0.68 19.41 7.73
N ALA A 223 0.35 18.47 6.83
CA ALA A 223 -0.40 18.76 5.61
C ALA A 223 -1.81 19.29 5.92
N ARG A 224 -2.50 18.67 6.90
CA ARG A 224 -3.84 19.10 7.36
C ARG A 224 -3.82 20.44 8.09
N ALA A 225 -2.86 20.69 8.97
CA ALA A 225 -2.76 21.97 9.69
C ALA A 225 -2.60 23.15 8.71
N ARG A 226 -1.90 22.93 7.60
CA ARG A 226 -1.75 23.93 6.53
C ARG A 226 -3.00 24.12 5.67
N SER A 227 -3.99 23.21 5.69
CA SER A 227 -5.27 23.43 5.00
C SER A 227 -6.25 24.27 5.82
N ALA A 228 -6.04 24.41 7.13
CA ALA A 228 -6.90 25.17 8.03
C ALA A 228 -6.54 26.67 8.13
N ARG A 229 -5.42 27.10 7.52
CA ARG A 229 -5.04 28.52 7.50
C ARG A 229 -5.84 29.25 6.41
N PRO A 230 -6.56 30.35 6.72
CA PRO A 230 -7.20 31.16 5.70
C PRO A 230 -6.13 31.70 4.73
N ALA A 231 -6.48 31.78 3.44
CA ALA A 231 -5.61 32.41 2.45
C ALA A 231 -5.42 33.88 2.86
N ALA A 232 -4.16 34.25 3.12
CA ALA A 232 -3.76 35.62 3.41
C ALA A 232 -3.74 36.45 2.12
#